data_AF-A0A0Q4QEF4-F1
#
_entry.id   AF-A0A0Q4QEF4-F1
#
_cell.length_a   1.000
_cell.length_b   1.000
_cell.length_c   1.000
_cell.angle_alpha   90.00
_cell.angle_beta   90.00
_cell.angle_gamma   90.00
#
_symmetry.space_group_name_H-M   'P 1'
#
loop_
_entity.id
_entity.type
_entity.pdbx_description
1 polymer ?
#
loop_
_entity_poly.entity_id
_entity_poly.type
_entity_poly.pdbx_seq_one_letter_code
_entity_poly.pdbx_strand_id
1 'polypeptide(L)'
;MSDQTLLTEAFEARAKRREDRRDFFRMIGGAAAVGGAVIFASESNEAIAQTAPSDADVLNFALNLEYLEAQFYYFAAFGTGLPSSLLTGTGTQGAVTGGKQVTFTDPVVAQYAREIAADERAHVEFLRAGLGTSAVAQPAIDIGSSVNGAFSSAARAAGLIGATDTFDPYASDENFLLGAYIFEDVGVTAYKGAAPLLSSKTFLEAAAGILAVEAYHAAIVRTTLYAKGIQTPALIAATDAISNARDSLDGTLDIDQGLTPLSTNPSASNIVPLDSNGIAFSRSTGQVLNIVYLNRAQVSGGGFFPNGVNGTIRASAAN
;
A
#
# COMPACT_ATOMS: atom_id res chain seq x y z
N MET A 1 36.55 -12.89 -5.92
CA MET A 1 36.23 -11.73 -5.06
C MET A 1 36.03 -12.27 -3.65
N SER A 2 36.58 -11.63 -2.63
CA SER A 2 36.47 -12.09 -1.24
C SER A 2 35.21 -11.54 -0.56
N ASP A 3 34.64 -12.27 0.40
CA ASP A 3 33.46 -11.87 1.18
C ASP A 3 33.59 -10.49 1.84
N GLN A 4 34.81 -10.08 2.19
CA GLN A 4 35.07 -8.74 2.72
C GLN A 4 34.80 -7.62 1.71
N THR A 5 35.03 -7.88 0.42
CA THR A 5 34.82 -6.89 -0.65
C THR A 5 33.33 -6.64 -0.88
N LEU A 6 32.52 -7.72 -0.87
CA LEU A 6 31.06 -7.63 -1.02
C LEU A 6 30.39 -6.90 0.15
N LEU A 7 30.87 -7.13 1.38
CA LEU A 7 30.36 -6.42 2.55
C LEU A 7 30.69 -4.93 2.50
N THR A 8 31.91 -4.57 2.11
CA THR A 8 32.31 -3.16 1.96
C THR A 8 31.49 -2.47 0.86
N GLU A 9 31.30 -3.11 -0.29
CA GLU A 9 30.46 -2.59 -1.37
C GLU A 9 28.98 -2.41 -0.94
N ALA A 10 28.44 -3.37 -0.18
CA ALA A 10 27.07 -3.27 0.36
C ALA A 10 26.92 -2.11 1.36
N PHE A 11 27.92 -1.87 2.22
CA PHE A 11 27.93 -0.74 3.15
C PHE A 11 28.10 0.60 2.43
N GLU A 12 28.95 0.67 1.41
CA GLU A 12 29.13 1.87 0.58
C GLU A 12 27.87 2.19 -0.24
N ALA A 13 27.22 1.18 -0.82
CA ALA A 13 25.94 1.36 -1.52
C ALA A 13 24.82 1.82 -0.57
N ARG A 14 24.82 1.35 0.68
CA ARG A 14 23.88 1.81 1.71
C ARG A 14 24.19 3.24 2.17
N ALA A 15 25.46 3.61 2.30
CA ALA A 15 25.89 4.97 2.62
C ALA A 15 25.52 5.95 1.50
N LYS A 16 25.81 5.60 0.24
CA LYS A 16 25.49 6.41 -0.93
C LYS A 16 24.00 6.69 -1.08
N ARG A 17 23.15 5.67 -0.92
CA ARG A 17 21.67 5.84 -0.88
C ARG A 17 21.19 6.75 0.27
N ARG A 18 21.94 6.87 1.37
CA ARG A 18 21.63 7.80 2.46
C ARG A 18 22.06 9.23 2.11
N GLU A 19 23.14 9.39 1.34
CA GLU A 19 23.61 10.68 0.85
C GLU A 19 22.71 11.23 -0.25
N ASP A 20 22.29 10.40 -1.21
CA ASP A 20 21.35 10.79 -2.28
C ASP A 20 20.00 11.23 -1.68
N ARG A 21 19.50 10.51 -0.66
CA ARG A 21 18.31 10.91 0.11
C ARG A 21 18.53 12.23 0.84
N ARG A 22 19.69 12.43 1.49
CA ARG A 22 20.04 13.67 2.20
C ARG A 22 20.16 14.86 1.26
N ASP A 23 20.69 14.67 0.06
CA ASP A 23 20.86 15.73 -0.93
C ASP A 23 19.53 16.11 -1.61
N PHE A 24 18.63 15.14 -1.82
CA PHE A 24 17.22 15.39 -2.15
C PHE A 24 16.53 16.24 -1.05
N PHE A 25 16.73 15.90 0.23
CA PHE A 25 16.16 16.69 1.34
C PHE A 25 16.77 18.08 1.51
N ARG A 26 18.05 18.29 1.16
CA ARG A 26 18.69 19.61 1.15
C ARG A 26 18.10 20.53 0.08
N MET A 27 17.63 19.97 -1.04
CA MET A 27 16.93 20.72 -2.08
C MET A 27 15.54 21.19 -1.62
N ILE A 28 14.87 20.42 -0.76
CA ILE A 28 13.53 20.71 -0.23
C ILE A 28 13.55 21.76 0.90
N GLY A 29 14.56 21.72 1.77
CA GLY A 29 14.65 22.62 2.93
C GLY A 29 14.86 24.11 2.60
N GLY A 30 15.13 24.46 1.33
CA GLY A 30 15.37 25.85 0.89
C GLY A 30 14.17 26.56 0.23
N ALA A 31 13.08 25.85 -0.08
CA ALA A 31 11.99 26.39 -0.93
C ALA A 31 10.67 26.69 -0.21
N ALA A 32 10.59 26.54 1.12
CA ALA A 32 9.35 26.74 1.89
C ALA A 32 9.21 28.15 2.53
N ALA A 33 9.63 29.19 1.82
CA ALA A 33 9.35 30.58 2.20
C ALA A 33 8.96 31.40 0.96
N VAL A 34 7.88 32.20 1.07
CA VAL A 34 7.24 33.08 0.05
C VAL A 34 6.21 32.33 -0.82
N GLY A 35 4.93 32.68 -1.00
CA GLY A 35 4.03 33.80 -0.67
C GLY A 35 2.74 33.54 -1.51
N GLY A 36 1.51 33.65 -1.01
CA GLY A 36 0.74 34.89 -0.91
C GLY A 36 0.36 35.51 -2.28
N ALA A 37 -0.88 35.29 -2.77
CA ALA A 37 -1.67 36.15 -3.68
C ALA A 37 -2.81 35.35 -4.36
N VAL A 38 -4.01 35.83 -4.72
CA VAL A 38 -4.81 37.07 -4.57
C VAL A 38 -6.25 36.65 -4.92
N ILE A 39 -7.24 37.18 -4.19
CA ILE A 39 -8.68 36.95 -4.42
C ILE A 39 -9.17 37.81 -5.60
N PHE A 40 -9.82 37.18 -6.59
CA PHE A 40 -10.77 37.86 -7.48
C PHE A 40 -12.16 37.28 -7.22
N ALA A 41 -13.06 38.12 -6.70
CA ALA A 41 -14.46 37.80 -6.51
C ALA A 41 -15.25 38.06 -7.80
N SER A 42 -16.06 37.07 -8.22
CA SER A 42 -17.28 37.33 -8.99
C SER A 42 -18.37 36.38 -8.48
N GLU A 43 -19.47 36.97 -8.03
CA GLU A 43 -20.62 36.32 -7.42
C GLU A 43 -21.36 35.39 -8.40
N SER A 44 -21.66 34.15 -7.99
CA SER A 44 -22.98 33.50 -8.15
C SER A 44 -22.95 32.02 -7.73
N ASN A 45 -23.93 31.64 -6.91
CA ASN A 45 -24.30 30.31 -6.43
C ASN A 45 -23.25 29.53 -5.62
N GLU A 46 -23.43 29.54 -4.29
CA GLU A 46 -22.86 28.55 -3.39
C GLU A 46 -23.46 27.16 -3.67
N ALA A 47 -22.90 26.48 -4.67
CA ALA A 47 -22.60 25.07 -4.48
C ALA A 47 -21.38 25.04 -3.57
N ILE A 48 -21.44 24.30 -2.46
CA ILE A 48 -20.26 24.00 -1.65
C ILE A 48 -19.31 23.20 -2.56
N ALA A 49 -18.45 23.89 -3.29
CA ALA A 49 -17.38 23.27 -4.05
C ALA A 49 -16.47 22.61 -3.02
N GLN A 50 -16.57 21.29 -2.90
CA GLN A 50 -15.62 20.52 -2.12
C GLN A 50 -14.25 20.83 -2.71
N THR A 51 -13.43 21.58 -1.97
CA THR A 51 -12.12 22.02 -2.46
C THR A 51 -11.32 20.76 -2.80
N ALA A 52 -10.70 20.75 -3.98
CA ALA A 52 -9.85 19.63 -4.38
C ALA A 52 -8.78 19.38 -3.30
N PRO A 53 -8.42 18.12 -3.02
CA PRO A 53 -7.39 17.83 -2.02
C PRO A 53 -6.08 18.54 -2.35
N SER A 54 -5.41 19.08 -1.33
CA SER A 54 -4.05 19.60 -1.50
C SER A 54 -3.06 18.44 -1.69
N ASP A 55 -1.87 18.74 -2.20
CA ASP A 55 -0.79 17.74 -2.27
C ASP A 55 -0.50 17.13 -0.88
N ALA A 56 -0.57 17.93 0.19
CA ALA A 56 -0.38 17.44 1.55
C ALA A 56 -1.50 16.49 2.00
N ASP A 57 -2.75 16.70 1.54
CA ASP A 57 -3.85 15.77 1.81
C ASP A 57 -3.63 14.44 1.08
N VAL A 58 -3.15 14.48 -0.16
CA VAL A 58 -2.83 13.28 -0.97
C VAL A 58 -1.65 12.51 -0.37
N LEU A 59 -0.60 13.20 0.05
CA LEU A 59 0.57 12.57 0.67
C LEU A 59 0.25 12.01 2.07
N ASN A 60 -0.60 12.67 2.86
CA ASN A 60 -1.08 12.10 4.12
C ASN A 60 -1.98 10.88 3.90
N PHE A 61 -2.78 10.87 2.82
CA PHE A 61 -3.55 9.70 2.45
C PHE A 61 -2.62 8.51 2.14
N ALA A 62 -1.60 8.72 1.31
CA ALA A 62 -0.57 7.72 1.02
C ALA A 62 0.12 7.23 2.31
N LEU A 63 0.51 8.14 3.21
CA LEU A 63 1.16 7.80 4.47
C LEU A 63 0.32 6.84 5.36
N ASN A 64 -1.00 6.91 5.32
CA ASN A 64 -1.83 5.94 6.05
C ASN A 64 -1.70 4.52 5.47
N LEU A 65 -1.65 4.39 4.14
CA LEU A 65 -1.48 3.09 3.46
C LEU A 65 -0.09 2.52 3.72
N GLU A 66 0.93 3.37 3.64
CA GLU A 66 2.32 3.02 3.97
C GLU A 66 2.46 2.52 5.41
N TYR A 67 1.73 3.10 6.36
CA TYR A 67 1.70 2.56 7.71
C TYR A 67 1.11 1.16 7.78
N LEU A 68 0.06 0.86 7.02
CA LEU A 68 -0.57 -0.46 6.99
C LEU A 68 0.41 -1.51 6.44
N GLU A 69 1.00 -1.25 5.28
CA GLU A 69 1.96 -2.14 4.63
C GLU A 69 3.22 -2.30 5.47
N ALA A 70 3.82 -1.19 5.92
CA ALA A 70 5.01 -1.22 6.75
C ALA A 70 4.78 -2.02 8.04
N GLN A 71 3.64 -1.85 8.72
CA GLN A 71 3.32 -2.64 9.91
C GLN A 71 3.17 -4.12 9.59
N PHE A 72 2.41 -4.48 8.55
CA PHE A 72 2.23 -5.86 8.14
C PHE A 72 3.57 -6.55 7.86
N TYR A 73 4.42 -5.94 7.01
CA TYR A 73 5.70 -6.50 6.63
C TYR A 73 6.70 -6.54 7.78
N TYR A 74 6.73 -5.51 8.64
CA TYR A 74 7.60 -5.52 9.82
C TYR A 74 7.24 -6.65 10.79
N PHE A 75 5.94 -6.86 11.06
CA PHE A 75 5.52 -7.98 11.88
C PHE A 75 5.84 -9.31 11.21
N ALA A 76 5.53 -9.47 9.93
CA ALA A 76 5.81 -10.69 9.19
C ALA A 76 7.31 -11.05 9.19
N ALA A 77 8.17 -10.08 8.92
CA ALA A 77 9.61 -10.30 8.80
C ALA A 77 10.33 -10.39 10.17
N PHE A 78 9.94 -9.56 11.14
CA PHE A 78 10.72 -9.32 12.35
C PHE A 78 9.95 -9.57 13.66
N GLY A 79 8.64 -9.85 13.60
CA GLY A 79 7.81 -10.09 14.78
C GLY A 79 7.52 -8.86 15.63
N THR A 80 7.82 -7.66 15.12
CA THR A 80 7.63 -6.40 15.82
C THR A 80 7.16 -5.33 14.85
N GLY A 81 6.47 -4.29 15.33
CA GLY A 81 6.05 -3.16 14.51
C GLY A 81 7.16 -2.13 14.29
N LEU A 82 6.81 -1.05 13.59
CA LEU A 82 7.68 0.11 13.38
C LEU A 82 8.10 0.77 14.71
N PRO A 83 9.28 1.42 14.74
CA PRO A 83 9.71 2.21 15.88
C PRO A 83 8.70 3.32 16.25
N SER A 84 8.48 3.53 17.56
CA SER A 84 7.51 4.53 18.05
C SER A 84 7.78 5.96 17.55
N SER A 85 9.03 6.29 17.22
CA SER A 85 9.42 7.57 16.62
C SER A 85 8.79 7.85 15.26
N LEU A 86 8.32 6.81 14.57
CA LEU A 86 7.66 6.93 13.27
C LEU A 86 6.14 7.00 13.37
N LEU A 87 5.54 6.88 14.56
CA LEU A 87 4.08 6.68 14.69
C LEU A 87 3.31 7.94 15.08
N THR A 88 3.99 8.98 15.55
CA THR A 88 3.38 10.22 16.06
C THR A 88 3.04 11.19 14.93
N GLY A 89 2.16 12.15 15.15
CA GLY A 89 1.81 13.15 14.12
C GLY A 89 0.49 13.83 14.44
N THR A 90 -0.12 14.40 13.41
CA THR A 90 -1.47 14.98 13.51
C THR A 90 -2.54 13.89 13.53
N GLY A 91 -3.72 14.18 14.09
CA GLY A 91 -4.80 13.19 14.24
C GLY A 91 -4.62 12.28 15.45
N THR A 92 -5.36 11.17 15.47
CA THR A 92 -5.35 10.23 16.60
C THR A 92 -4.39 9.09 16.31
N GLN A 93 -3.32 8.99 17.11
CA GLN A 93 -2.43 7.83 17.04
C GLN A 93 -3.17 6.58 17.54
N GLY A 94 -3.14 5.50 16.77
CA GLY A 94 -3.74 4.22 17.12
C GLY A 94 -2.73 3.09 17.29
N ALA A 95 -3.17 2.06 18.00
CA ALA A 95 -2.41 0.82 18.17
C ALA A 95 -2.62 -0.10 16.96
N VAL A 96 -1.68 -1.04 16.80
CA VAL A 96 -1.82 -2.14 15.84
C VAL A 96 -2.33 -3.38 16.55
N THR A 97 -3.35 -4.00 15.99
CA THR A 97 -3.94 -5.26 16.46
C THR A 97 -3.46 -6.40 15.59
N GLY A 98 -3.03 -7.50 16.21
CA GLY A 98 -2.47 -8.65 15.51
C GLY A 98 -1.00 -8.50 15.15
N GLY A 99 -0.58 -9.20 14.10
CA GLY A 99 0.83 -9.29 13.71
C GLY A 99 1.61 -10.36 14.47
N LYS A 100 2.38 -11.18 13.73
CA LYS A 100 3.42 -12.06 14.28
C LYS A 100 4.46 -12.36 13.21
N GLN A 101 5.63 -12.83 13.64
CA GLN A 101 6.66 -13.26 12.71
C GLN A 101 6.23 -14.52 11.95
N VAL A 102 6.44 -14.53 10.64
CA VAL A 102 6.28 -15.73 9.82
C VAL A 102 7.49 -16.62 10.04
N THR A 103 7.24 -17.90 10.24
CA THR A 103 8.31 -18.92 10.19
C THR A 103 8.51 -19.35 8.75
N PHE A 104 9.21 -18.52 7.97
CA PHE A 104 9.48 -18.78 6.56
C PHE A 104 10.29 -20.07 6.38
N THR A 105 9.83 -20.93 5.49
CA THR A 105 10.52 -22.16 5.07
C THR A 105 11.26 -21.99 3.75
N ASP A 106 10.82 -21.03 2.93
CA ASP A 106 11.44 -20.68 1.67
C ASP A 106 12.39 -19.48 1.90
N PRO A 107 13.71 -19.67 1.72
CA PRO A 107 14.68 -18.62 1.98
C PRO A 107 14.53 -17.42 1.03
N VAL A 108 14.00 -17.61 -0.18
CA VAL A 108 13.75 -16.51 -1.11
C VAL A 108 12.59 -15.67 -0.61
N VAL A 109 11.50 -16.32 -0.16
CA VAL A 109 10.35 -15.64 0.45
C VAL A 109 10.77 -14.81 1.66
N ALA A 110 11.57 -15.39 2.54
CA ALA A 110 12.09 -14.69 3.69
C ALA A 110 12.94 -13.46 3.33
N GLN A 111 13.68 -13.50 2.22
CA GLN A 111 14.57 -12.42 1.79
C GLN A 111 13.80 -11.22 1.26
N TYR A 112 12.90 -11.41 0.30
CA TYR A 112 12.13 -10.27 -0.21
C TYR A 112 11.13 -9.75 0.84
N ALA A 113 10.60 -10.58 1.75
CA ALA A 113 9.79 -10.08 2.86
C ALA A 113 10.55 -9.08 3.75
N ARG A 114 11.85 -9.31 3.97
CA ARG A 114 12.72 -8.38 4.70
C ARG A 114 13.10 -7.14 3.89
N GLU A 115 13.24 -7.28 2.57
CA GLU A 115 13.51 -6.17 1.65
C GLU A 115 12.31 -5.22 1.63
N ILE A 116 11.12 -5.75 1.30
CA ILE A 116 9.87 -5.00 1.27
C ILE A 116 9.62 -4.34 2.62
N ALA A 117 9.77 -5.06 3.75
CA ALA A 117 9.65 -4.44 5.08
C ALA A 117 10.56 -3.22 5.27
N ALA A 118 11.81 -3.29 4.79
CA ALA A 118 12.74 -2.17 4.90
C ALA A 118 12.36 -1.00 3.99
N ASP A 119 11.81 -1.29 2.81
CA ASP A 119 11.38 -0.31 1.83
C ASP A 119 10.10 0.40 2.27
N GLU A 120 9.09 -0.31 2.79
CA GLU A 120 7.88 0.30 3.33
C GLU A 120 8.16 1.22 4.52
N ARG A 121 9.09 0.82 5.39
CA ARG A 121 9.57 1.75 6.44
C ARG A 121 10.22 2.99 5.83
N ALA A 122 10.99 2.83 4.75
CA ALA A 122 11.64 3.96 4.10
C ALA A 122 10.62 4.88 3.43
N HIS A 123 9.52 4.36 2.88
CA HIS A 123 8.38 5.15 2.39
C HIS A 123 7.73 5.96 3.51
N VAL A 124 7.44 5.33 4.66
CA VAL A 124 6.94 6.03 5.86
C VAL A 124 7.90 7.14 6.29
N GLU A 125 9.20 6.85 6.41
CA GLU A 125 10.21 7.86 6.78
C GLU A 125 10.25 9.01 5.77
N PHE A 126 10.19 8.69 4.48
CA PHE A 126 10.26 9.65 3.38
C PHE A 126 9.04 10.58 3.37
N LEU A 127 7.83 10.03 3.40
CA LEU A 127 6.59 10.82 3.41
C LEU A 127 6.51 11.70 4.65
N ARG A 128 6.85 11.16 5.82
CA ARG A 128 6.87 11.95 7.06
C ARG A 128 7.87 13.10 6.99
N ALA A 129 9.05 12.87 6.43
CA ALA A 129 10.04 13.93 6.23
C ALA A 129 9.53 15.02 5.27
N GLY A 130 8.89 14.63 4.18
CA GLY A 130 8.29 15.57 3.21
C GLY A 130 7.10 16.36 3.78
N LEU A 131 6.28 15.73 4.62
CA LEU A 131 5.11 16.34 5.26
C LEU A 131 5.47 17.19 6.49
N GLY A 132 6.61 16.94 7.13
CA GLY A 132 7.06 17.66 8.31
C GLY A 132 6.03 17.59 9.45
N THR A 133 5.66 18.75 10.00
CA THR A 133 4.67 18.85 11.09
C THR A 133 3.24 18.50 10.66
N SER A 134 2.98 18.44 9.35
CA SER A 134 1.67 18.07 8.80
C SER A 134 1.49 16.55 8.65
N ALA A 135 2.53 15.75 8.92
CA ALA A 135 2.45 14.30 8.84
C ALA A 135 1.41 13.77 9.83
N VAL A 136 0.51 12.92 9.36
CA VAL A 136 -0.44 12.22 10.22
C VAL A 136 0.26 11.20 11.10
N ALA A 137 -0.31 10.98 12.29
CA ALA A 137 0.03 9.84 13.12
C ALA A 137 -0.48 8.55 12.48
N GLN A 138 0.15 7.43 12.81
CA GLN A 138 -0.37 6.11 12.44
C GLN A 138 -1.78 5.95 13.04
N PRO A 139 -2.82 5.65 12.24
CA PRO A 139 -4.15 5.38 12.77
C PRO A 139 -4.21 4.03 13.49
N ALA A 140 -5.38 3.66 14.02
CA ALA A 140 -5.59 2.29 14.48
C ALA A 140 -5.56 1.36 13.27
N ILE A 141 -4.76 0.29 13.34
CA ILE A 141 -4.58 -0.67 12.25
C ILE A 141 -4.90 -2.07 12.77
N ASP A 142 -5.68 -2.83 12.01
CA ASP A 142 -5.94 -4.24 12.27
C ASP A 142 -5.27 -5.09 11.18
N ILE A 143 -4.23 -5.82 11.57
CA ILE A 143 -3.53 -6.83 10.75
C ILE A 143 -3.64 -8.20 11.42
N GLY A 144 -4.71 -8.40 12.18
CA GLY A 144 -5.00 -9.62 12.93
C GLY A 144 -5.67 -10.71 12.10
N SER A 145 -5.45 -11.94 12.56
CA SER A 145 -5.99 -13.17 11.97
C SER A 145 -7.07 -13.84 12.83
N SER A 146 -7.57 -13.14 13.86
CA SER A 146 -8.71 -13.64 14.64
C SER A 146 -9.95 -13.80 13.76
N VAL A 147 -11.00 -14.47 14.26
CA VAL A 147 -12.25 -14.63 13.51
C VAL A 147 -12.82 -13.29 13.05
N ASN A 148 -12.63 -12.20 13.80
CA ASN A 148 -13.09 -10.86 13.41
C ASN A 148 -11.97 -9.95 12.89
N GLY A 149 -10.74 -10.46 12.78
CA GLY A 149 -9.59 -9.70 12.29
C GLY A 149 -9.74 -9.33 10.81
N ALA A 150 -9.11 -8.24 10.40
CA ALA A 150 -9.18 -7.73 9.04
C ALA A 150 -8.80 -8.78 7.98
N PHE A 151 -7.75 -9.58 8.20
CA PHE A 151 -7.34 -10.62 7.24
C PHE A 151 -8.36 -11.74 7.09
N SER A 152 -8.96 -12.21 8.19
CA SER A 152 -10.06 -13.19 8.12
C SER A 152 -11.29 -12.60 7.43
N SER A 153 -11.56 -11.31 7.65
CA SER A 153 -12.67 -10.62 6.98
C SER A 153 -12.42 -10.47 5.48
N ALA A 154 -11.21 -10.11 5.06
CA ALA A 154 -10.82 -10.05 3.65
C ALA A 154 -10.89 -11.42 2.98
N ALA A 155 -10.35 -12.47 3.62
CA ALA A 155 -10.38 -13.83 3.10
C ALA A 155 -11.82 -14.37 2.97
N ARG A 156 -12.72 -14.03 3.91
CA ARG A 156 -14.15 -14.35 3.79
C ARG A 156 -14.82 -13.59 2.65
N ALA A 157 -14.51 -12.31 2.49
CA ALA A 157 -15.05 -11.52 1.39
C ALA A 157 -14.64 -12.11 0.02
N ALA A 158 -13.42 -12.67 -0.06
CA ALA A 158 -12.94 -13.42 -1.20
C ALA A 158 -13.44 -14.87 -1.29
N GLY A 159 -14.21 -15.36 -0.31
CA GLY A 159 -14.71 -16.74 -0.31
C GLY A 159 -13.63 -17.81 -0.11
N LEU A 160 -12.45 -17.43 0.39
CA LEU A 160 -11.34 -18.35 0.66
C LEU A 160 -11.57 -19.20 1.91
N ILE A 161 -12.35 -18.69 2.87
CA ILE A 161 -12.63 -19.33 4.15
C ILE A 161 -14.12 -19.21 4.51
N GLY A 162 -14.61 -20.09 5.38
CA GLY A 162 -15.98 -20.07 5.88
C GLY A 162 -16.26 -18.96 6.89
N ALA A 163 -17.53 -18.83 7.29
CA ALA A 163 -18.00 -17.73 8.14
C ALA A 163 -17.29 -17.64 9.51
N THR A 164 -16.93 -18.79 10.09
CA THR A 164 -16.29 -18.89 11.42
C THR A 164 -14.81 -19.20 11.37
N ASP A 165 -14.27 -19.38 10.17
CA ASP A 165 -12.87 -19.74 9.97
C ASP A 165 -11.97 -18.50 10.09
N THR A 166 -10.67 -18.75 10.17
CA THR A 166 -9.64 -17.71 10.27
C THR A 166 -8.65 -17.84 9.12
N PHE A 167 -8.19 -16.70 8.60
CA PHE A 167 -7.06 -16.64 7.70
C PHE A 167 -5.88 -15.99 8.41
N ASP A 168 -4.81 -16.76 8.58
CA ASP A 168 -3.59 -16.31 9.22
C ASP A 168 -2.50 -16.06 8.17
N PRO A 169 -2.24 -14.80 7.78
CA PRO A 169 -1.24 -14.49 6.77
C PRO A 169 0.18 -14.78 7.28
N TYR A 170 0.37 -15.08 8.56
CA TYR A 170 1.68 -15.37 9.13
C TYR A 170 1.94 -16.88 9.34
N ALA A 171 1.03 -17.74 8.86
CA ALA A 171 1.11 -19.18 9.11
C ALA A 171 2.13 -19.92 8.24
N SER A 172 2.39 -19.45 7.02
CA SER A 172 3.31 -20.07 6.06
C SER A 172 3.77 -19.06 5.01
N ASP A 173 4.76 -19.45 4.20
CA ASP A 173 5.25 -18.68 3.05
C ASP A 173 4.11 -18.32 2.07
N GLU A 174 3.24 -19.29 1.74
CA GLU A 174 2.10 -19.09 0.83
C GLU A 174 1.01 -18.20 1.43
N ASN A 175 0.69 -18.34 2.73
CA ASN A 175 -0.27 -17.48 3.39
C ASN A 175 0.23 -16.04 3.50
N PHE A 176 1.54 -15.87 3.74
CA PHE A 176 2.18 -14.56 3.72
C PHE A 176 2.06 -13.92 2.34
N LEU A 177 2.37 -14.67 1.29
CA LEU A 177 2.24 -14.20 -0.09
C LEU A 177 0.81 -13.81 -0.44
N LEU A 178 -0.19 -14.59 -0.02
CA LEU A 178 -1.61 -14.23 -0.23
C LEU A 178 -2.02 -13.01 0.61
N GLY A 179 -1.49 -12.87 1.82
CA GLY A 179 -1.67 -11.68 2.66
C GLY A 179 -1.09 -10.42 2.02
N ALA A 180 0.15 -10.51 1.53
CA ALA A 180 0.82 -9.46 0.76
C ALA A 180 0.04 -9.10 -0.51
N TYR A 181 -0.41 -10.11 -1.26
CA TYR A 181 -1.19 -9.93 -2.49
C TYR A 181 -2.42 -9.04 -2.29
N ILE A 182 -3.05 -9.06 -1.11
CA ILE A 182 -4.20 -8.19 -0.81
C ILE A 182 -3.85 -6.70 -0.93
N PHE A 183 -2.64 -6.28 -0.52
CA PHE A 183 -2.25 -4.87 -0.39
C PHE A 183 -1.51 -4.32 -1.60
N GLU A 184 -0.52 -5.04 -2.10
CA GLU A 184 0.45 -4.55 -3.10
C GLU A 184 -0.20 -3.90 -4.33
N ASP A 185 -1.29 -4.48 -4.81
CA ASP A 185 -2.06 -3.92 -5.93
C ASP A 185 -2.84 -2.67 -5.62
N VAL A 186 -3.31 -2.58 -4.38
CA VAL A 186 -3.95 -1.40 -3.86
C VAL A 186 -2.93 -0.27 -3.81
N GLY A 187 -1.70 -0.53 -3.35
CA GLY A 187 -0.57 0.41 -3.39
C GLY A 187 -0.30 0.95 -4.79
N VAL A 188 -0.04 0.08 -5.77
CA VAL A 188 0.21 0.46 -7.17
C VAL A 188 -0.92 1.31 -7.74
N THR A 189 -2.16 0.86 -7.60
CA THR A 189 -3.32 1.56 -8.18
C THR A 189 -3.66 2.86 -7.45
N ALA A 190 -3.37 2.95 -6.14
CA ALA A 190 -3.51 4.16 -5.34
C ALA A 190 -2.50 5.23 -5.78
N TYR A 191 -1.22 4.90 -5.89
CA TYR A 191 -0.19 5.85 -6.33
C TYR A 191 -0.43 6.33 -7.75
N LYS A 192 -0.78 5.42 -8.68
CA LYS A 192 -1.14 5.83 -10.05
C LYS A 192 -2.38 6.71 -10.07
N GLY A 193 -3.40 6.39 -9.27
CA GLY A 193 -4.62 7.20 -9.16
C GLY A 193 -4.41 8.57 -8.50
N ALA A 194 -3.43 8.67 -7.60
CA ALA A 194 -3.05 9.91 -6.93
C ALA A 194 -2.18 10.83 -7.80
N ALA A 195 -1.41 10.30 -8.75
CA ALA A 195 -0.48 11.07 -9.56
C ALA A 195 -1.12 12.32 -10.24
N PRO A 196 -2.32 12.25 -10.84
CA PRO A 196 -2.96 13.43 -11.44
C PRO A 196 -3.42 14.48 -10.43
N LEU A 197 -3.51 14.13 -9.14
CA LEU A 197 -3.94 15.03 -8.07
C LEU A 197 -2.79 15.89 -7.52
N LEU A 198 -1.54 15.50 -7.80
CA LEU A 198 -0.35 16.20 -7.34
C LEU A 198 0.01 17.37 -8.26
N SER A 199 -0.02 18.58 -7.69
CA SER A 199 0.32 19.81 -8.41
C SER A 199 1.83 20.07 -8.41
N SER A 200 2.51 19.80 -7.30
CA SER A 200 3.96 19.92 -7.15
C SER A 200 4.67 18.85 -7.98
N LYS A 201 5.55 19.29 -8.88
CA LYS A 201 6.37 18.37 -9.70
C LYS A 201 7.38 17.59 -8.86
N THR A 202 7.83 18.16 -7.75
CA THR A 202 8.69 17.46 -6.79
C THR A 202 7.94 16.32 -6.10
N PHE A 203 6.71 16.56 -5.67
CA PHE A 203 5.91 15.50 -5.04
C PHE A 203 5.43 14.47 -6.06
N LEU A 204 5.10 14.90 -7.28
CA LEU A 204 4.77 13.98 -8.37
C LEU A 204 5.95 13.08 -8.74
N GLU A 205 7.17 13.61 -8.83
CA GLU A 205 8.38 12.82 -9.08
C GLU A 205 8.60 11.79 -7.98
N ALA A 206 8.50 12.22 -6.72
CA ALA A 206 8.63 11.32 -5.58
C ALA A 206 7.56 10.21 -5.56
N ALA A 207 6.29 10.57 -5.78
CA ALA A 207 5.19 9.62 -5.86
C ALA A 207 5.34 8.64 -7.04
N ALA A 208 5.86 9.11 -8.18
CA ALA A 208 6.18 8.25 -9.31
C ALA A 208 7.33 7.26 -8.99
N GLY A 209 8.30 7.68 -8.17
CA GLY A 209 9.34 6.81 -7.64
C GLY A 209 8.78 5.70 -6.75
N ILE A 210 7.91 6.05 -5.80
CA ILE A 210 7.25 5.06 -4.93
C ILE A 210 6.36 4.13 -5.75
N LEU A 211 5.54 4.66 -6.68
CA LEU A 211 4.76 3.85 -7.61
C LEU A 211 5.59 2.77 -8.33
N ALA A 212 6.82 3.11 -8.74
CA ALA A 212 7.70 2.16 -9.40
C ALA A 212 8.19 1.06 -8.44
N VAL A 213 8.47 1.40 -7.17
CA VAL A 213 8.85 0.44 -6.13
C VAL A 213 7.68 -0.49 -5.80
N GLU A 214 6.49 0.04 -5.57
CA GLU A 214 5.27 -0.74 -5.36
C GLU A 214 5.01 -1.72 -6.51
N ALA A 215 5.26 -1.28 -7.76
CA ALA A 215 5.12 -2.16 -8.91
C ALA A 215 6.12 -3.33 -8.90
N TYR A 216 7.33 -3.15 -8.37
CA TYR A 216 8.29 -4.23 -8.16
C TYR A 216 7.85 -5.16 -7.02
N HIS A 217 7.40 -4.62 -5.89
CA HIS A 217 6.90 -5.41 -4.77
C HIS A 217 5.72 -6.30 -5.21
N ALA A 218 4.71 -5.71 -5.87
CA ALA A 218 3.57 -6.42 -6.44
C ALA A 218 3.99 -7.50 -7.46
N ALA A 219 4.93 -7.19 -8.36
CA ALA A 219 5.41 -8.14 -9.35
C ALA A 219 6.15 -9.33 -8.72
N ILE A 220 6.93 -9.12 -7.65
CA ILE A 220 7.64 -10.18 -6.93
C ILE A 220 6.64 -11.12 -6.25
N VAL A 221 5.65 -10.58 -5.54
CA VAL A 221 4.60 -11.35 -4.87
C VAL A 221 3.83 -12.19 -5.89
N ARG A 222 3.39 -11.57 -6.99
CA ARG A 222 2.66 -12.25 -8.06
C ARG A 222 3.46 -13.33 -8.76
N THR A 223 4.70 -13.04 -9.16
CA THR A 223 5.54 -14.00 -9.86
C THR A 223 5.81 -15.21 -8.97
N THR A 224 6.00 -14.98 -7.66
CA THR A 224 6.24 -16.07 -6.71
C THR A 224 4.98 -16.92 -6.50
N LEU A 225 3.81 -16.29 -6.34
CA LEU A 225 2.52 -16.99 -6.27
C LEU A 225 2.23 -17.77 -7.56
N TYR A 226 2.52 -17.21 -8.73
CA TYR A 226 2.35 -17.88 -10.01
C TYR A 226 3.23 -19.12 -10.10
N ALA A 227 4.53 -18.98 -9.80
CA ALA A 227 5.49 -20.08 -9.85
C ALA A 227 5.12 -21.22 -8.90
N LYS A 228 4.75 -20.92 -7.65
CA LYS A 228 4.24 -21.91 -6.69
C LYS A 228 2.89 -22.49 -7.16
N GLY A 229 2.07 -21.65 -7.77
CA GLY A 229 0.76 -21.97 -8.33
C GLY A 229 0.77 -23.00 -9.45
N ILE A 230 1.87 -23.12 -10.20
CA ILE A 230 2.05 -24.19 -11.20
C ILE A 230 1.94 -25.59 -10.55
N GLN A 231 2.50 -25.75 -9.35
CA GLN A 231 2.42 -27.02 -8.60
C GLN A 231 1.20 -27.07 -7.68
N THR A 232 0.68 -25.92 -7.26
CA THR A 232 -0.48 -25.79 -6.37
C THR A 232 -1.52 -24.85 -6.98
N PRO A 233 -2.36 -25.32 -7.93
CA PRO A 233 -3.30 -24.47 -8.66
C PRO A 233 -4.29 -23.67 -7.78
N ALA A 234 -4.53 -24.14 -6.55
CA ALA A 234 -5.34 -23.42 -5.57
C ALA A 234 -4.78 -22.03 -5.22
N LEU A 235 -3.46 -21.80 -5.35
CA LEU A 235 -2.87 -20.47 -5.14
C LEU A 235 -3.28 -19.50 -6.24
N ILE A 236 -3.31 -19.94 -7.50
CA ILE A 236 -3.80 -19.12 -8.63
C ILE A 236 -5.27 -18.80 -8.41
N ALA A 237 -6.09 -19.81 -8.11
CA ALA A 237 -7.52 -19.62 -7.82
C ALA A 237 -7.75 -18.66 -6.65
N ALA A 238 -6.90 -18.70 -5.61
CA ALA A 238 -6.98 -17.76 -4.49
C ALA A 238 -6.67 -16.32 -4.91
N THR A 239 -5.70 -16.10 -5.81
CA THR A 239 -5.42 -14.75 -6.35
C THR A 239 -6.58 -14.20 -7.18
N ASP A 240 -7.23 -15.05 -7.99
CA ASP A 240 -8.42 -14.64 -8.74
C ASP A 240 -9.56 -14.25 -7.79
N ALA A 241 -9.78 -15.05 -6.74
CA ALA A 241 -10.79 -14.78 -5.73
C ALA A 241 -10.54 -13.48 -4.95
N ILE A 242 -9.29 -13.20 -4.58
CA ILE A 242 -8.92 -11.92 -3.93
C ILE A 242 -9.13 -10.73 -4.87
N SER A 243 -8.75 -10.87 -6.14
CA SER A 243 -8.89 -9.79 -7.13
C SER A 243 -10.37 -9.46 -7.37
N ASN A 244 -11.20 -10.49 -7.59
CA ASN A 244 -12.65 -10.34 -7.72
C ASN A 244 -13.30 -9.70 -6.47
N ALA A 245 -12.78 -10.00 -5.28
CA ALA A 245 -13.26 -9.38 -4.05
C ALA A 245 -12.94 -7.89 -4.00
N ARG A 246 -11.74 -7.48 -4.44
CA ARG A 246 -11.37 -6.05 -4.54
C ARG A 246 -12.23 -5.31 -5.55
N ASP A 247 -12.47 -5.88 -6.73
CA ASP A 247 -13.39 -5.29 -7.72
C ASP A 247 -14.81 -5.13 -7.14
N SER A 248 -15.28 -6.12 -6.38
CA SER A 248 -16.61 -6.04 -5.73
C SER A 248 -16.75 -4.93 -4.67
N LEU A 249 -15.63 -4.31 -4.26
CA LEU A 249 -15.57 -3.21 -3.30
C LEU A 249 -15.35 -1.87 -3.98
N ASP A 250 -14.71 -1.83 -5.15
CA ASP A 250 -14.28 -0.58 -5.80
C ASP A 250 -15.19 -0.09 -6.95
N GLY A 251 -16.26 -0.81 -7.28
CA GLY A 251 -17.30 -0.31 -8.18
C GLY A 251 -17.74 -1.33 -9.21
N THR A 252 -18.14 -0.82 -10.38
CA THR A 252 -18.68 -1.63 -11.49
C THR A 252 -17.66 -1.93 -12.58
N LEU A 253 -16.51 -1.28 -12.54
CA LEU A 253 -15.43 -1.52 -13.50
C LEU A 253 -14.57 -2.68 -13.01
N ASP A 254 -14.15 -3.52 -13.95
CA ASP A 254 -13.15 -4.56 -13.72
C ASP A 254 -11.76 -3.90 -13.86
N ILE A 255 -11.12 -3.61 -12.73
CA ILE A 255 -9.83 -2.90 -12.64
C ILE A 255 -8.84 -3.65 -11.74
N ASP A 256 -9.02 -4.97 -11.65
CA ASP A 256 -8.12 -5.90 -10.99
C ASP A 256 -7.99 -7.18 -11.82
N GLN A 257 -6.92 -7.93 -11.56
CA GLN A 257 -6.69 -9.18 -12.27
C GLN A 257 -5.93 -10.15 -11.36
N GLY A 258 -6.47 -11.37 -11.26
CA GLY A 258 -5.77 -12.50 -10.66
C GLY A 258 -4.71 -13.08 -11.59
N LEU A 259 -4.12 -14.22 -11.21
CA LEU A 259 -3.00 -14.82 -11.95
C LEU A 259 -3.44 -15.76 -13.08
N THR A 260 -4.73 -16.06 -13.20
CA THR A 260 -5.23 -16.90 -14.31
C THR A 260 -4.96 -16.23 -15.67
N PRO A 261 -4.41 -16.97 -16.65
CA PRO A 261 -4.21 -16.47 -18.01
C PRO A 261 -5.49 -15.87 -18.60
N LEU A 262 -5.37 -14.69 -19.22
CA LEU A 262 -6.49 -14.05 -19.90
C LEU A 262 -6.97 -14.91 -21.08
N SER A 263 -8.28 -14.91 -21.34
CA SER A 263 -8.89 -15.66 -22.45
C SER A 263 -8.34 -15.27 -23.83
N THR A 264 -7.85 -14.03 -23.95
CA THR A 264 -7.20 -13.49 -25.15
C THR A 264 -5.79 -14.04 -25.37
N ASN A 265 -5.14 -14.57 -24.32
CA ASN A 265 -3.82 -15.18 -24.39
C ASN A 265 -3.68 -16.32 -23.37
N PRO A 266 -4.35 -17.47 -23.61
CA PRO A 266 -4.46 -18.55 -22.62
C PRO A 266 -3.13 -19.27 -22.32
N SER A 267 -2.09 -19.00 -23.10
CA SER A 267 -0.75 -19.57 -22.94
C SER A 267 0.22 -18.65 -22.20
N ALA A 268 -0.20 -17.43 -21.85
CA ALA A 268 0.63 -16.45 -21.13
C ALA A 268 0.36 -16.47 -19.63
N SER A 269 1.32 -15.97 -18.84
CA SER A 269 1.08 -15.64 -17.43
C SER A 269 0.30 -14.34 -17.27
N ASN A 270 -0.43 -14.17 -16.18
CA ASN A 270 -1.10 -12.90 -15.85
C ASN A 270 -0.49 -12.20 -14.61
N ILE A 271 0.79 -11.83 -14.71
CA ILE A 271 1.58 -11.32 -13.58
C ILE A 271 1.45 -9.79 -13.42
N VAL A 272 0.96 -9.06 -14.43
CA VAL A 272 0.87 -7.59 -14.37
C VAL A 272 -0.57 -7.18 -14.67
N PRO A 273 -1.30 -6.59 -13.72
CA PRO A 273 -2.66 -6.12 -13.91
C PRO A 273 -2.62 -4.81 -14.71
N LEU A 274 -3.23 -4.80 -15.89
CA LEU A 274 -3.17 -3.67 -16.81
C LEU A 274 -4.42 -3.57 -17.69
N ASP A 275 -4.67 -2.36 -18.18
CA ASP A 275 -5.70 -2.10 -19.18
C ASP A 275 -5.29 -2.61 -20.57
N SER A 276 -6.18 -2.46 -21.55
CA SER A 276 -5.92 -2.88 -22.93
C SER A 276 -4.75 -2.16 -23.63
N ASN A 277 -4.24 -1.07 -23.05
CA ASN A 277 -3.09 -0.32 -23.54
C ASN A 277 -1.77 -0.73 -22.87
N GLY A 278 -1.78 -1.69 -21.94
CA GLY A 278 -0.60 -2.05 -21.16
C GLY A 278 -0.32 -1.08 -20.01
N ILE A 279 -1.31 -0.31 -19.57
CA ILE A 279 -1.17 0.68 -18.50
C ILE A 279 -1.77 0.11 -17.21
N ALA A 280 -1.02 0.17 -16.10
CA ALA A 280 -1.51 -0.25 -14.78
C ALA A 280 -2.86 0.40 -14.44
N PHE A 281 -3.72 -0.25 -13.68
CA PHE A 281 -5.01 0.35 -13.30
C PHE A 281 -4.87 1.56 -12.36
N SER A 282 -5.94 2.33 -12.23
CA SER A 282 -6.01 3.47 -11.32
C SER A 282 -7.25 3.35 -10.45
N ARG A 283 -7.07 3.57 -9.14
CA ARG A 283 -8.18 3.71 -8.20
C ARG A 283 -8.22 5.12 -7.62
N SER A 284 -9.42 5.67 -7.48
CA SER A 284 -9.62 6.87 -6.68
C SER A 284 -9.35 6.57 -5.20
N THR A 285 -9.08 7.61 -4.41
CA THR A 285 -8.90 7.44 -2.96
C THR A 285 -10.12 6.82 -2.28
N GLY A 286 -11.34 7.13 -2.77
CA GLY A 286 -12.57 6.51 -2.28
C GLY A 286 -12.60 5.00 -2.51
N GLN A 287 -12.24 4.55 -3.72
CA GLN A 287 -12.15 3.13 -4.08
C GLN A 287 -11.10 2.38 -3.28
N VAL A 288 -9.92 2.99 -3.11
CA VAL A 288 -8.86 2.45 -2.24
C VAL A 288 -9.39 2.26 -0.82
N LEU A 289 -10.10 3.26 -0.29
CA LEU A 289 -10.73 3.19 1.04
C LEU A 289 -11.80 2.11 1.12
N ASN A 290 -12.60 1.87 0.09
CA ASN A 290 -13.56 0.75 0.11
C ASN A 290 -12.86 -0.60 0.29
N ILE A 291 -11.70 -0.78 -0.35
CA ILE A 291 -10.89 -2.00 -0.23
C ILE A 291 -10.30 -2.11 1.18
N VAL A 292 -9.58 -1.09 1.66
CA VAL A 292 -8.91 -1.19 2.98
C VAL A 292 -9.91 -1.14 4.16
N TYR A 293 -11.10 -0.58 3.97
CA TYR A 293 -12.19 -0.65 4.94
C TYR A 293 -13.06 -1.92 4.81
N LEU A 294 -12.83 -2.73 3.77
CA LEU A 294 -13.61 -3.92 3.44
C LEU A 294 -15.12 -3.64 3.35
N ASN A 295 -15.49 -2.52 2.74
CA ASN A 295 -16.87 -2.07 2.66
C ASN A 295 -17.13 -1.29 1.37
N ARG A 296 -18.13 -1.72 0.60
CA ARG A 296 -18.57 -1.05 -0.65
C ARG A 296 -19.39 0.22 -0.43
N ALA A 297 -20.03 0.34 0.74
CA ALA A 297 -20.76 1.56 1.09
C ALA A 297 -19.77 2.69 1.42
N GLN A 298 -20.26 3.93 1.32
CA GLN A 298 -19.52 5.07 1.82
C GLN A 298 -19.44 5.01 3.35
N VAL A 299 -18.23 4.77 3.85
CA VAL A 299 -17.91 4.70 5.28
C VAL A 299 -16.62 5.48 5.56
N SER A 300 -16.33 5.72 6.84
CA SER A 300 -15.10 6.42 7.25
C SER A 300 -14.14 5.54 8.07
N GLY A 301 -14.36 4.23 8.07
CA GLY A 301 -13.54 3.25 8.78
C GLY A 301 -14.10 1.84 8.68
N GLY A 302 -13.28 0.86 9.01
CA GLY A 302 -13.57 -0.56 8.90
C GLY A 302 -12.33 -1.36 8.49
N GLY A 303 -12.47 -2.67 8.38
CA GLY A 303 -11.42 -3.55 7.87
C GLY A 303 -10.05 -3.31 8.53
N PHE A 304 -9.05 -3.02 7.72
CA PHE A 304 -7.67 -2.80 8.14
C PHE A 304 -7.47 -1.49 8.93
N PHE A 305 -8.43 -0.56 8.85
CA PHE A 305 -8.43 0.70 9.60
C PHE A 305 -9.74 0.81 10.41
N PRO A 306 -9.86 0.07 11.54
CA PRO A 306 -11.13 -0.05 12.27
C PRO A 306 -11.74 1.29 12.70
N ASN A 307 -10.90 2.29 12.97
CA ASN A 307 -11.34 3.64 13.35
C ASN A 307 -11.16 4.68 12.23
N GLY A 308 -10.87 4.24 11.01
CA GLY A 308 -10.57 5.11 9.86
C GLY A 308 -9.12 5.59 9.80
N VAL A 309 -8.77 6.16 8.64
CA VAL A 309 -7.48 6.82 8.41
C VAL A 309 -7.45 8.22 9.01
N ASN A 310 -6.25 8.75 9.29
CA ASN A 310 -6.07 10.15 9.70
C ASN A 310 -5.98 11.07 8.46
N GLY A 311 -6.41 12.34 8.62
CA GLY A 311 -6.33 13.38 7.58
C GLY A 311 -7.67 13.76 6.95
N THR A 312 -7.61 14.48 5.83
CA THR A 312 -8.79 15.04 5.15
C THR A 312 -9.51 14.01 4.29
N ILE A 313 -8.76 13.15 3.58
CA ILE A 313 -9.29 12.09 2.71
C ILE A 313 -9.53 10.85 3.56
N ARG A 314 -10.77 10.66 4.04
CA ARG A 314 -11.10 9.57 4.99
C ARG A 314 -12.38 8.80 4.70
N ALA A 315 -13.22 9.29 3.80
CA ALA A 315 -14.48 8.64 3.42
C ALA A 315 -14.30 7.83 2.13
N SER A 316 -14.75 6.59 2.13
CA SER A 316 -14.78 5.73 0.93
C SER A 316 -15.86 6.17 -0.06
N ALA A 317 -15.85 5.59 -1.26
CA ALA A 317 -16.88 5.84 -2.26
C ALA A 317 -18.18 5.08 -1.93
N ALA A 318 -19.29 5.52 -2.52
CA ALA A 318 -20.55 4.79 -2.52
C ALA A 318 -20.64 3.97 -3.82
N ASN A 319 -20.32 2.68 -3.73
CA ASN A 319 -20.25 1.74 -4.85
C ASN A 319 -21.40 0.74 -4.83
#